data_AF-D6TE05-F1
#
_entry.id   AF-D6TE05-F1
#
_cell.length_a   1.000
_cell.length_b   1.000
_cell.length_c   1.000
_cell.angle_alpha   90.00
_cell.angle_beta   90.00
_cell.angle_gamma   90.00
#
_symmetry.space_group_name_H-M   'P 1'
#
loop_
_entity.id
_entity.type
_entity.pdbx_description
1 polymer ?
#
loop_
_entity_poly.entity_id
_entity_poly.type
_entity_poly.pdbx_seq_one_letter_code
_entity_poly.pdbx_strand_id
1 'polypeptide(L)'
;MMFSHIALVSEIDAISMPELTRVAAALQKQVTRDFAPIWNIYGTVDAFSRLEDVPLGYWPIIVRANVPDHALGFHLDEQGQPYALVQYSNSWSLSASHECLEMLADPYGNRLVAGPSLKREHGRVQYLLGICDPCQGAELAYTVNDILVSDFCTPHYYEPVRANGERYSYTGAITEPRQVLPGGYITWFNANDGHYWQFRQLGVDGGYVDLGTSPVQQRFSLRENYDRLTPRTPIARGLPNDSRQLQAAREAAWFTGEKTALYAQKLHYMIDRVVQEAYARV
;
A
#
# COMPACT_ATOMS: atom_id res chain seq x y z
N MET A 1 4.77 20.41 8.71
CA MET A 1 4.82 19.04 8.16
C MET A 1 3.65 18.31 8.79
N MET A 2 2.71 17.83 7.99
CA MET A 2 1.53 17.12 8.50
C MET A 2 1.97 15.69 8.83
N PHE A 3 1.67 15.25 10.05
CA PHE A 3 1.97 13.92 10.54
C PHE A 3 0.65 13.16 10.62
N SER A 4 0.57 12.02 9.94
CA SER A 4 -0.68 11.25 9.83
C SER A 4 -0.65 10.00 10.70
N HIS A 5 -1.81 9.60 11.21
CA HIS A 5 -1.95 8.40 12.01
C HIS A 5 -2.85 7.40 11.27
N ILE A 6 -2.34 6.20 11.00
CA ILE A 6 -3.07 5.13 10.32
C ILE A 6 -3.51 4.10 11.37
N ALA A 7 -4.78 3.70 11.32
CA ALA A 7 -5.29 2.58 12.12
C ALA A 7 -5.42 1.35 11.24
N LEU A 8 -4.92 0.20 11.70
CA LEU A 8 -5.15 -1.09 11.06
C LEU A 8 -6.16 -1.88 11.89
N VAL A 9 -7.29 -2.24 11.28
CA VAL A 9 -8.42 -2.91 11.93
C VAL A 9 -8.84 -4.13 11.12
N SER A 10 -9.15 -5.23 11.79
CA SER A 10 -9.81 -6.39 11.20
C SER A 10 -11.26 -6.47 11.65
N GLU A 11 -12.19 -6.65 10.72
CA GLU A 11 -13.60 -7.00 11.02
C GLU A 11 -13.90 -8.48 10.75
N ILE A 12 -12.86 -9.33 10.76
CA ILE A 12 -13.00 -10.77 10.60
C ILE A 12 -12.24 -11.52 11.69
N ASP A 13 -12.82 -12.65 12.11
CA ASP A 13 -12.22 -13.51 13.13
C ASP A 13 -11.01 -14.30 12.64
N ALA A 14 -10.82 -14.40 11.31
CA ALA A 14 -9.71 -15.14 10.72
C ALA A 14 -8.35 -14.46 10.96
N ILE A 15 -8.32 -13.16 11.22
CA ILE A 15 -7.10 -12.42 11.57
C ILE A 15 -7.07 -12.23 13.08
N SER A 16 -6.17 -12.95 13.74
CA SER A 16 -5.94 -12.78 15.18
C SER A 16 -5.25 -11.44 15.49
N MET A 17 -5.45 -10.88 16.69
CA MET A 17 -4.72 -9.67 17.09
C MET A 17 -3.19 -9.81 17.03
N PRO A 18 -2.57 -10.94 17.42
CA PRO A 18 -1.14 -11.13 17.20
C PRO A 18 -0.70 -11.07 15.73
N GLU A 19 -1.54 -11.49 14.79
CA GLU A 19 -1.27 -11.30 13.36
C GLU A 19 -1.43 -9.83 12.96
N LEU A 20 -2.54 -9.20 13.34
CA LEU A 20 -2.82 -7.79 13.04
C LEU A 20 -1.70 -6.87 13.53
N THR A 21 -1.24 -7.05 14.77
CA THR A 21 -0.15 -6.26 15.36
C THR A 21 1.19 -6.52 14.67
N ARG A 22 1.47 -7.75 14.21
CA ARG A 22 2.70 -8.04 13.44
C ARG A 22 2.68 -7.33 12.09
N VAL A 23 1.53 -7.33 11.40
CA VAL A 23 1.37 -6.60 10.14
C VAL A 23 1.46 -5.09 10.37
N ALA A 24 0.77 -4.54 11.37
CA ALA A 24 0.89 -3.12 11.72
C ALA A 24 2.35 -2.72 12.01
N ALA A 25 3.10 -3.53 12.76
CA ALA A 25 4.52 -3.28 13.01
C ALA A 25 5.40 -3.32 11.75
N ALA A 26 5.07 -4.17 10.77
CA ALA A 26 5.73 -4.18 9.47
C ALA A 26 5.41 -2.92 8.65
N LEU A 27 4.14 -2.52 8.59
CA LEU A 27 3.69 -1.30 7.91
C LEU A 27 4.28 -0.05 8.57
N GLN A 28 4.30 0.04 9.91
CA GLN A 28 4.96 1.11 10.66
C GLN A 28 6.44 1.23 10.29
N LYS A 29 7.16 0.09 10.18
CA LYS A 29 8.56 0.07 9.77
C LYS A 29 8.71 0.48 8.30
N GLN A 30 7.84 0.02 7.41
CA GLN A 30 7.83 0.44 6.02
C GLN A 30 7.64 1.96 5.90
N VAL A 31 6.63 2.52 6.57
CA VAL A 31 6.34 3.96 6.56
C VAL A 31 7.55 4.78 7.03
N THR A 32 8.17 4.38 8.15
CA THR A 32 9.25 5.19 8.76
C THR A 32 10.63 4.98 8.14
N ARG A 33 10.99 3.74 7.79
CA ARG A 33 12.32 3.41 7.26
C ARG A 33 12.40 3.56 5.75
N ASP A 34 11.34 3.20 5.03
CA ASP A 34 11.38 3.04 3.57
C ASP A 34 10.76 4.25 2.88
N PHE A 35 9.54 4.61 3.28
CA PHE A 35 8.72 5.62 2.61
C PHE A 35 9.10 7.05 3.01
N ALA A 36 9.12 7.34 4.32
CA ALA A 36 9.29 8.70 4.83
C ALA A 36 10.57 9.41 4.34
N PRO A 37 11.75 8.75 4.28
CA PRO A 37 12.96 9.40 3.79
C PRO A 37 12.90 9.79 2.31
N ILE A 38 12.08 9.10 1.50
CA ILE A 38 11.94 9.32 0.06
C ILE A 38 10.88 10.37 -0.24
N TRP A 39 9.73 10.29 0.43
CA TRP A 39 8.59 11.18 0.18
C TRP A 39 8.55 12.40 1.08
N ASN A 40 9.38 12.44 2.14
CA ASN A 40 9.36 13.46 3.19
C ASN A 40 7.99 13.63 3.84
N ILE A 41 7.28 12.50 4.00
CA ILE A 41 5.95 12.38 4.62
C ILE A 41 6.08 11.38 5.77
N TYR A 42 5.57 11.74 6.94
CA TYR A 42 5.75 10.96 8.16
C TYR A 42 4.39 10.56 8.72
N GLY A 43 4.32 9.37 9.31
CA GLY A 43 3.14 8.90 9.99
C GLY A 43 3.38 7.67 10.86
N THR A 44 2.33 7.26 11.57
CA THR A 44 2.30 6.01 12.33
C THR A 44 1.28 5.03 11.77
N VAL A 45 1.47 3.75 12.07
CA VAL A 45 0.52 2.67 11.83
C VAL A 45 0.36 1.89 13.12
N ASP A 46 -0.85 1.91 13.67
CA ASP A 46 -1.19 1.25 14.93
C ASP A 46 -2.32 0.23 14.70
N ALA A 47 -2.25 -0.93 15.35
CA ALA A 47 -3.31 -1.94 15.28
C ALA A 47 -4.37 -1.69 16.36
N PHE A 48 -5.64 -1.79 16.00
CA PHE A 48 -6.77 -1.71 16.93
C PHE A 48 -7.65 -2.95 16.83
N SER A 49 -8.17 -3.40 17.97
CA SER A 49 -9.02 -4.59 18.05
C SER A 49 -10.33 -4.44 17.30
N ARG A 50 -10.89 -3.22 17.31
CA ARG A 50 -12.15 -2.90 16.67
C ARG A 50 -12.13 -1.47 16.16
N LEU A 51 -13.01 -1.16 15.22
CA LEU A 51 -13.11 0.17 14.64
C LEU A 51 -13.53 1.21 15.68
N GLU A 52 -14.35 0.81 16.67
CA GLU A 52 -14.80 1.67 17.76
C GLU A 52 -13.69 2.06 18.74
N ASP A 53 -12.56 1.36 18.71
CA ASP A 53 -11.40 1.66 19.54
C ASP A 53 -10.45 2.67 18.87
N VAL A 54 -10.71 3.04 17.60
CA VAL A 54 -9.86 3.96 16.81
C VAL A 54 -10.07 5.41 17.27
N PRO A 55 -9.00 6.13 17.68
CA PRO A 55 -9.10 7.54 18.06
C PRO A 55 -9.51 8.43 16.88
N LEU A 56 -10.22 9.52 17.19
CA LEU A 56 -10.55 10.54 16.20
C LEU A 56 -9.29 11.08 15.51
N GLY A 57 -9.36 11.22 14.18
CA GLY A 57 -8.27 11.71 13.34
C GLY A 57 -7.34 10.64 12.77
N TYR A 58 -7.46 9.38 13.20
CA TYR A 58 -6.79 8.26 12.54
C TYR A 58 -7.48 7.92 11.21
N TRP A 59 -6.70 7.47 10.24
CA TRP A 59 -7.19 7.02 8.92
C TRP A 59 -7.24 5.49 8.92
N PRO A 60 -8.43 4.87 8.91
CA PRO A 60 -8.53 3.44 9.10
C PRO A 60 -8.30 2.67 7.79
N ILE A 61 -7.51 1.61 7.88
CA ILE A 61 -7.45 0.51 6.92
C ILE A 61 -8.24 -0.63 7.53
N ILE A 62 -9.35 -0.98 6.91
CA ILE A 62 -10.32 -1.95 7.45
C ILE A 62 -10.28 -3.21 6.59
N VAL A 63 -9.87 -4.32 7.19
CA VAL A 63 -9.85 -5.63 6.54
C VAL A 63 -11.22 -6.31 6.71
N ARG A 64 -11.88 -6.65 5.60
CA ARG A 64 -13.20 -7.31 5.59
C ARG A 64 -13.18 -8.60 4.76
N ALA A 65 -14.09 -9.53 5.05
CA ALA A 65 -14.19 -10.79 4.31
C ALA A 65 -14.54 -10.57 2.83
N ASN A 66 -15.50 -9.67 2.57
CA ASN A 66 -15.97 -9.33 1.24
C ASN A 66 -16.06 -7.82 1.11
N VAL A 67 -15.45 -7.28 0.06
CA VAL A 67 -15.58 -5.88 -0.33
C VAL A 67 -16.00 -5.89 -1.79
N PRO A 68 -17.07 -5.18 -2.19
CA PRO A 68 -17.45 -5.06 -3.59
C PRO A 68 -16.27 -4.53 -4.43
N ASP A 69 -16.12 -5.01 -5.67
CA ASP A 69 -14.95 -4.64 -6.49
C ASP A 69 -14.77 -3.12 -6.65
N HIS A 70 -15.88 -2.38 -6.75
CA HIS A 70 -15.89 -0.91 -6.86
C HIS A 70 -15.59 -0.17 -5.55
N ALA A 71 -15.54 -0.89 -4.42
CA ALA A 71 -15.30 -0.38 -3.08
C ALA A 71 -13.96 -0.87 -2.51
N LEU A 72 -13.14 -1.58 -3.28
CA LEU A 72 -11.79 -1.95 -2.86
C LEU A 72 -10.87 -0.73 -2.88
N GLY A 73 -9.94 -0.70 -1.94
CA GLY A 73 -8.87 0.29 -1.88
C GLY A 73 -9.25 1.56 -1.14
N PHE A 74 -8.67 2.68 -1.55
CA PHE A 74 -8.81 4.03 -1.00
C PHE A 74 -10.22 4.62 -1.16
N HIS A 75 -10.71 5.32 -0.12
CA HIS A 75 -11.97 6.08 -0.11
C HIS A 75 -11.86 7.35 0.74
N LEU A 76 -12.78 8.29 0.51
CA LEU A 76 -13.05 9.41 1.40
C LEU A 76 -14.39 9.21 2.14
N ASP A 77 -14.42 9.52 3.43
CA ASP A 77 -15.68 9.58 4.17
C ASP A 77 -16.47 10.87 3.85
N GLU A 78 -17.66 11.02 4.45
CA GLU A 78 -18.53 12.19 4.24
C GLU A 78 -17.90 13.53 4.67
N GLN A 79 -16.84 13.51 5.47
CA GLN A 79 -16.08 14.67 5.93
C GLN A 79 -14.76 14.84 5.16
N GLY A 80 -14.46 13.98 4.18
CA GLY A 80 -13.23 14.00 3.41
C GLY A 80 -12.03 13.38 4.13
N GLN A 81 -12.25 12.57 5.16
CA GLN A 81 -11.20 11.80 5.83
C GLN A 81 -10.85 10.55 5.01
N PRO A 82 -9.56 10.22 4.82
CA PRO A 82 -9.16 9.03 4.11
C PRO A 82 -9.45 7.77 4.94
N TYR A 83 -9.91 6.73 4.26
CA TYR A 83 -9.92 5.36 4.78
C TYR A 83 -9.70 4.38 3.63
N ALA A 84 -9.39 3.13 3.95
CA ALA A 84 -9.24 2.08 2.96
C ALA A 84 -10.00 0.81 3.35
N LEU A 85 -10.57 0.14 2.34
CA LEU A 85 -11.19 -1.17 2.49
C LEU A 85 -10.33 -2.23 1.79
N VAL A 86 -9.86 -3.19 2.57
CA VAL A 86 -9.04 -4.30 2.09
C VAL A 86 -9.84 -5.58 2.20
N GLN A 87 -10.00 -6.30 1.08
CA GLN A 87 -10.56 -7.64 1.14
C GLN A 87 -9.52 -8.63 1.69
N TYR A 88 -9.95 -9.42 2.65
CA TYR A 88 -9.14 -10.49 3.21
C TYR A 88 -8.76 -11.52 2.16
N SER A 89 -7.49 -11.89 2.18
CA SER A 89 -6.91 -12.94 1.37
C SER A 89 -5.66 -13.47 2.07
N ASN A 90 -5.04 -14.51 1.51
CA ASN A 90 -3.79 -15.07 2.01
C ASN A 90 -2.57 -14.12 1.91
N SER A 91 -2.72 -12.96 1.27
CA SER A 91 -1.71 -11.92 1.07
C SER A 91 -2.26 -10.52 1.40
N TRP A 92 -3.24 -10.42 2.30
CA TRP A 92 -3.94 -9.16 2.60
C TRP A 92 -3.01 -8.02 3.05
N SER A 93 -1.88 -8.35 3.67
CA SER A 93 -0.86 -7.39 4.10
C SER A 93 -0.28 -6.58 2.94
N LEU A 94 -0.21 -7.18 1.75
CA LEU A 94 0.26 -6.52 0.52
C LEU A 94 -0.70 -5.39 0.12
N SER A 95 -2.00 -5.68 0.08
CA SER A 95 -3.03 -4.67 -0.20
C SER A 95 -3.10 -3.62 0.91
N ALA A 96 -3.03 -4.02 2.19
CA ALA A 96 -3.01 -3.05 3.29
C ALA A 96 -1.80 -2.10 3.22
N SER A 97 -0.62 -2.61 2.87
CA SER A 97 0.57 -1.79 2.61
C SER A 97 0.37 -0.86 1.41
N HIS A 98 -0.21 -1.36 0.31
CA HIS A 98 -0.54 -0.55 -0.86
C HIS A 98 -1.36 0.68 -0.46
N GLU A 99 -2.51 0.45 0.18
CA GLU A 99 -3.44 1.52 0.55
C GLU A 99 -2.86 2.47 1.60
N CYS A 100 -2.04 1.95 2.52
CA CYS A 100 -1.35 2.76 3.51
C CYS A 100 -0.46 3.81 2.86
N LEU A 101 0.40 3.40 1.91
CA LEU A 101 1.32 4.32 1.25
C LEU A 101 0.59 5.29 0.31
N GLU A 102 -0.45 4.82 -0.35
CA GLU A 102 -1.30 5.64 -1.21
C GLU A 102 -2.00 6.77 -0.44
N MET A 103 -2.64 6.45 0.69
CA MET A 103 -3.23 7.45 1.58
C MET A 103 -2.20 8.45 2.10
N LEU A 104 -0.99 8.02 2.41
CA LEU A 104 0.05 8.93 2.89
C LEU A 104 0.54 9.88 1.80
N ALA A 105 0.71 9.40 0.56
CA ALA A 105 1.27 10.19 -0.54
C ALA A 105 0.27 11.19 -1.17
N ASP A 106 -1.01 10.83 -1.20
CA ASP A 106 -2.11 11.68 -1.67
C ASP A 106 -3.39 11.42 -0.85
N PRO A 107 -3.49 12.02 0.35
CA PRO A 107 -4.61 11.77 1.26
C PRO A 107 -5.98 12.03 0.67
N TYR A 108 -6.11 12.90 -0.33
CA TYR A 108 -7.40 13.25 -0.91
C TYR A 108 -7.66 12.55 -2.25
N GLY A 109 -6.73 11.74 -2.75
CA GLY A 109 -6.86 11.04 -4.03
C GLY A 109 -7.08 11.97 -5.23
N ASN A 110 -6.65 13.23 -5.13
CA ASN A 110 -6.95 14.28 -6.11
C ASN A 110 -5.69 14.92 -6.71
N ARG A 111 -4.50 14.46 -6.33
CA ARG A 111 -3.25 15.09 -6.73
C ARG A 111 -2.92 14.74 -8.18
N LEU A 112 -2.68 15.78 -8.97
CA LEU A 112 -2.23 15.69 -10.35
C LEU A 112 -0.76 16.12 -10.48
N VAL A 113 0.02 15.38 -11.27
CA VAL A 113 1.42 15.69 -11.57
C VAL A 113 1.60 15.85 -13.08
N ALA A 114 2.04 17.03 -13.51
CA ALA A 114 2.17 17.31 -14.94
C ALA A 114 3.44 16.67 -15.54
N GLY A 115 3.32 16.04 -16.70
CA GLY A 115 4.43 15.37 -17.38
C GLY A 115 4.17 15.11 -18.87
N PRO A 116 5.21 14.70 -19.63
CA PRO A 116 5.02 14.22 -20.99
C PRO A 116 4.19 12.94 -20.99
N SER A 117 3.21 12.84 -21.89
CA SER A 117 2.33 11.68 -21.99
C SER A 117 3.08 10.43 -22.47
N LEU A 118 2.67 9.26 -21.96
CA LEU A 118 3.07 7.97 -22.50
C LEU A 118 2.50 7.77 -23.92
N LYS A 119 1.33 8.34 -24.18
CA LYS A 119 0.70 8.41 -25.49
C LYS A 119 1.13 9.71 -26.18
N ARG A 120 2.23 9.64 -26.94
CA ARG A 120 3.00 10.81 -27.43
C ARG A 120 2.14 11.90 -28.08
N GLU A 121 1.11 11.53 -28.82
CA GLU A 121 0.18 12.42 -29.50
C GLU A 121 -0.61 13.33 -28.54
N HIS A 122 -0.70 13.00 -27.25
CA HIS A 122 -1.36 13.85 -26.25
C HIS A 122 -0.46 15.01 -25.76
N GLY A 123 0.84 14.99 -26.07
CA GLY A 123 1.77 16.02 -25.61
C GLY A 123 1.94 16.01 -24.09
N ARG A 124 1.61 17.12 -23.42
CA ARG A 124 1.74 17.27 -21.95
C ARG A 124 0.40 16.98 -21.27
N VAL A 125 0.42 16.13 -20.26
CA VAL A 125 -0.76 15.64 -19.53
C VAL A 125 -0.60 15.81 -18.03
N GLN A 126 -1.67 15.56 -17.28
CA GLN A 126 -1.69 15.58 -15.83
C GLN A 126 -1.92 14.17 -15.29
N TYR A 127 -0.88 13.52 -14.79
CA TYR A 127 -0.95 12.20 -14.19
C TYR A 127 -1.67 12.24 -12.86
N LEU A 128 -2.65 11.35 -12.66
CA LEU A 128 -3.23 11.12 -11.35
C LEU A 128 -2.20 10.38 -10.50
N LEU A 129 -1.89 10.93 -9.32
CA LEU A 129 -0.91 10.29 -8.44
C LEU A 129 -1.47 8.93 -8.02
N GLY A 130 -0.60 7.94 -8.03
CA GLY A 130 -0.82 6.55 -7.61
C GLY A 130 0.58 5.95 -7.57
N ILE A 131 1.16 5.87 -6.37
CA ILE A 131 2.58 5.58 -6.17
C ILE A 131 2.86 4.07 -6.14
N CYS A 132 1.93 3.26 -5.68
CA CYS A 132 2.02 1.81 -5.66
C CYS A 132 1.53 1.23 -6.99
N ASP A 133 0.52 1.85 -7.62
CA ASP A 133 -0.14 1.33 -8.83
C ASP A 133 0.78 0.93 -9.98
N PRO A 134 1.83 1.69 -10.35
CA PRO A 134 2.68 1.34 -11.49
C PRO A 134 3.52 0.09 -11.28
N CYS A 135 3.82 -0.26 -10.03
CA CYS A 135 4.64 -1.40 -9.62
C CYS A 135 3.90 -2.37 -8.68
N GLN A 136 2.57 -2.35 -8.67
CA GLN A 136 1.78 -3.13 -7.71
C GLN A 136 1.83 -4.66 -7.93
N GLY A 137 2.44 -5.13 -9.01
CA GLY A 137 2.53 -6.55 -9.31
C GLY A 137 3.14 -7.33 -8.14
N ALA A 138 2.53 -8.46 -7.78
CA ALA A 138 2.96 -9.27 -6.65
C ALA A 138 4.43 -9.71 -6.71
N GLU A 139 4.95 -9.92 -7.93
CA GLU A 139 6.35 -10.29 -8.15
C GLU A 139 7.34 -9.20 -7.76
N LEU A 140 6.87 -7.95 -7.65
CA LEU A 140 7.62 -6.74 -7.31
C LEU A 140 7.53 -6.40 -5.81
N ALA A 141 6.65 -7.09 -5.08
CA ALA A 141 6.52 -6.94 -3.64
C ALA A 141 7.82 -7.33 -2.92
N TYR A 142 8.01 -6.78 -1.72
CA TYR A 142 9.15 -7.10 -0.87
C TYR A 142 8.70 -7.38 0.56
N THR A 143 9.64 -7.72 1.45
CA THR A 143 9.31 -8.06 2.84
C THR A 143 9.84 -7.04 3.85
N VAL A 144 9.03 -6.79 4.88
CA VAL A 144 9.41 -6.04 6.08
C VAL A 144 9.00 -6.86 7.29
N ASN A 145 9.94 -7.22 8.15
CA ASN A 145 9.72 -8.18 9.25
C ASN A 145 9.04 -9.48 8.75
N ASP A 146 9.48 -9.98 7.59
CA ASP A 146 8.95 -11.18 6.93
C ASP A 146 7.47 -11.07 6.46
N ILE A 147 6.85 -9.89 6.58
CA ILE A 147 5.52 -9.58 6.05
C ILE A 147 5.67 -9.02 4.64
N LEU A 148 4.86 -9.54 3.71
CA LEU A 148 4.85 -9.08 2.32
C LEU A 148 4.16 -7.70 2.22
N VAL A 149 4.83 -6.75 1.58
CA VAL A 149 4.42 -5.35 1.44
C VAL A 149 4.64 -4.84 0.01
N SER A 150 3.91 -3.80 -0.38
CA SER A 150 3.97 -3.22 -1.73
C SER A 150 5.25 -2.43 -1.97
N ASP A 151 5.82 -2.56 -3.17
CA ASP A 151 6.77 -1.55 -3.68
C ASP A 151 6.02 -0.26 -4.04
N PHE A 152 6.74 0.86 -4.12
CA PHE A 152 6.17 2.16 -4.43
C PHE A 152 7.14 3.04 -5.22
N CYS A 153 6.58 3.91 -6.05
CA CYS A 153 7.28 4.90 -6.85
C CYS A 153 7.90 5.99 -5.98
N THR A 154 9.07 6.47 -6.36
CA THR A 154 9.67 7.67 -5.76
C THR A 154 9.15 8.94 -6.48
N PRO A 155 9.39 10.15 -5.95
CA PRO A 155 9.11 11.38 -6.69
C PRO A 155 9.75 11.44 -8.09
N HIS A 156 10.94 10.85 -8.28
CA HIS A 156 11.63 10.81 -9.57
C HIS A 156 10.83 10.07 -10.65
N TYR A 157 9.91 9.17 -10.28
CA TYR A 157 9.01 8.48 -11.21
C TYR A 157 8.25 9.45 -12.12
N TYR A 158 7.91 10.64 -11.60
CA TYR A 158 7.14 11.64 -12.32
C TYR A 158 8.00 12.70 -13.01
N GLU A 159 9.34 12.63 -12.95
CA GLU A 159 10.23 13.57 -13.63
C GLU A 159 10.19 13.42 -15.15
N PRO A 160 10.43 14.48 -15.94
CA PRO A 160 10.24 14.45 -17.39
C PRO A 160 11.24 13.55 -18.13
N VAL A 161 12.44 13.34 -17.58
CA VAL A 161 13.53 12.60 -18.23
C VAL A 161 14.24 11.68 -17.24
N ARG A 162 14.89 10.64 -17.76
CA ARG A 162 15.72 9.75 -16.97
C ARG A 162 16.98 10.49 -16.49
N ALA A 163 17.33 10.28 -15.23
CA ALA A 163 18.54 10.79 -14.59
C ALA A 163 19.41 9.61 -14.13
N ASN A 164 20.73 9.75 -14.30
CA ASN A 164 21.67 8.69 -13.92
C ASN A 164 21.81 8.63 -12.40
N GLY A 165 21.75 7.42 -11.84
CA GLY A 165 21.90 7.19 -10.41
C GLY A 165 20.61 7.39 -9.60
N GLU A 166 19.53 7.85 -10.22
CA GLU A 166 18.23 7.99 -9.55
C GLU A 166 17.47 6.67 -9.46
N ARG A 167 16.64 6.58 -8.43
CA ARG A 167 15.76 5.45 -8.15
C ARG A 167 14.31 5.85 -8.43
N TYR A 168 13.57 5.04 -9.19
CA TYR A 168 12.19 5.33 -9.58
C TYR A 168 11.13 4.55 -8.79
N SER A 169 11.48 3.41 -8.19
CA SER A 169 10.69 2.72 -7.15
C SER A 169 11.56 2.32 -5.98
N TYR A 170 11.00 2.08 -4.79
CA TYR A 170 11.78 1.75 -3.59
C TYR A 170 12.69 0.53 -3.81
N THR A 171 12.21 -0.54 -4.45
CA THR A 171 13.05 -1.71 -4.75
C THR A 171 14.04 -1.48 -5.91
N GLY A 172 13.86 -0.42 -6.70
CA GLY A 172 14.61 -0.17 -7.94
C GLY A 172 14.11 -0.97 -9.14
N ALA A 173 12.96 -1.64 -9.03
CA ALA A 173 12.33 -2.37 -10.13
C ALA A 173 11.91 -1.44 -11.29
N ILE A 174 11.48 -0.22 -10.98
CA ILE A 174 11.26 0.80 -12.00
C ILE A 174 12.60 1.45 -12.35
N THR A 175 12.90 1.50 -13.64
CA THR A 175 14.22 1.91 -14.18
C THR A 175 14.20 3.22 -14.95
N GLU A 176 13.01 3.75 -15.24
CA GLU A 176 12.82 5.04 -15.93
C GLU A 176 11.49 5.70 -15.54
N PRO A 177 11.34 7.03 -15.75
CA PRO A 177 10.11 7.74 -15.39
C PRO A 177 8.87 7.18 -16.10
N ARG A 178 7.75 7.09 -15.38
CA ARG A 178 6.44 6.65 -15.87
C ARG A 178 6.39 5.23 -16.45
N GLN A 179 7.42 4.41 -16.23
CA GLN A 179 7.39 3.01 -16.61
C GLN A 179 6.39 2.25 -15.72
N VAL A 180 5.36 1.70 -16.35
CA VAL A 180 4.41 0.76 -15.71
C VAL A 180 4.98 -0.64 -15.84
N LEU A 181 4.94 -1.44 -14.77
CA LEU A 181 5.41 -2.83 -14.73
C LEU A 181 4.23 -3.82 -14.78
N PRO A 182 4.48 -5.13 -15.06
CA PRO A 182 3.42 -6.14 -15.10
C PRO A 182 2.57 -6.15 -13.82
N GLY A 183 1.25 -6.14 -14.00
CA GLY A 183 0.28 -6.04 -12.91
C GLY A 183 -0.09 -4.62 -12.50
N GLY A 184 0.59 -3.60 -13.03
CA GLY A 184 0.35 -2.20 -12.72
C GLY A 184 -0.38 -1.40 -13.80
N TYR A 185 -0.68 -0.15 -13.45
CA TYR A 185 -1.27 0.84 -14.35
C TYR A 185 -0.87 2.28 -13.97
N ILE A 186 -1.15 3.23 -14.86
CA ILE A 186 -1.04 4.66 -14.59
C ILE A 186 -2.16 5.43 -15.30
N THR A 187 -2.77 6.37 -14.59
CA THR A 187 -3.90 7.19 -15.07
C THR A 187 -3.44 8.63 -15.31
N TRP A 188 -3.96 9.29 -16.35
CA TRP A 188 -3.74 10.73 -16.58
C TRP A 188 -4.93 11.41 -17.23
N PHE A 189 -5.09 12.70 -16.96
CA PHE A 189 -6.00 13.59 -17.66
C PHE A 189 -5.30 14.23 -18.86
N ASN A 190 -5.96 14.18 -20.02
CA ASN A 190 -5.55 14.87 -21.24
C ASN A 190 -6.44 16.12 -21.44
N ALA A 191 -5.84 17.31 -21.35
CA ALA A 191 -6.59 18.56 -21.48
C ALA A 191 -7.07 18.85 -22.91
N ASN A 192 -6.51 18.17 -23.93
CA ASN A 192 -6.86 18.41 -25.33
C ASN A 192 -8.23 17.82 -25.70
N ASP A 193 -8.58 16.66 -25.14
CA ASP A 193 -9.88 16.01 -25.33
C ASP A 193 -10.77 16.10 -24.08
N GLY A 194 -10.20 16.41 -22.92
CA GLY A 194 -10.91 16.45 -21.64
C GLY A 194 -11.13 15.07 -21.02
N HIS A 195 -10.45 14.03 -21.52
CA HIS A 195 -10.64 12.66 -21.07
C HIS A 195 -9.57 12.24 -20.06
N TYR A 196 -9.93 11.29 -19.20
CA TYR A 196 -8.97 10.50 -18.47
C TYR A 196 -8.60 9.25 -19.27
N TRP A 197 -7.32 8.95 -19.28
CA TRP A 197 -6.73 7.83 -19.99
C TRP A 197 -5.93 6.99 -19.01
N GLN A 198 -5.79 5.71 -19.29
CA GLN A 198 -4.98 4.80 -18.51
C GLN A 198 -4.10 3.94 -19.42
N PHE A 199 -2.87 3.69 -18.98
CA PHE A 199 -2.02 2.65 -19.54
C PHE A 199 -1.91 1.51 -18.52
N ARG A 200 -2.19 0.27 -18.95
CA ARG A 200 -2.33 -0.90 -18.08
C ARG A 200 -1.43 -2.04 -18.55
N GLN A 201 -0.79 -2.75 -17.63
CA GLN A 201 -0.11 -4.03 -17.89
C GLN A 201 -0.84 -5.19 -17.19
N LEU A 202 -2.13 -5.36 -17.47
CA LEU A 202 -3.01 -6.32 -16.81
C LEU A 202 -3.33 -7.55 -17.69
N GLY A 203 -2.34 -8.03 -18.46
CA GLY A 203 -2.53 -9.17 -19.37
C GLY A 203 -3.45 -8.83 -20.53
N VAL A 204 -4.56 -9.56 -20.67
CA VAL A 204 -5.54 -9.36 -21.76
C VAL A 204 -6.24 -8.00 -21.69
N ASP A 205 -6.31 -7.41 -20.50
CA ASP A 205 -6.88 -6.07 -20.27
C ASP A 205 -5.82 -4.95 -20.33
N GLY A 206 -4.66 -5.25 -20.92
CA GLY A 206 -3.54 -4.32 -21.07
C GLY A 206 -3.71 -3.33 -22.23
N GLY A 207 -2.89 -2.28 -22.23
CA GLY A 207 -2.84 -1.27 -23.28
C GLY A 207 -3.34 0.11 -22.84
N TYR A 208 -3.56 0.98 -23.84
CA TYR A 208 -4.11 2.32 -23.64
C TYR A 208 -5.64 2.26 -23.64
N VAL A 209 -6.27 2.74 -22.57
CA VAL A 209 -7.72 2.74 -22.39
C VAL A 209 -8.19 4.17 -22.17
N ASP A 210 -9.19 4.58 -22.94
CA ASP A 210 -9.95 5.81 -22.71
C ASP A 210 -10.99 5.55 -21.61
N LEU A 211 -10.85 6.22 -20.47
CA LEU A 211 -11.80 6.14 -19.36
C LEU A 211 -12.93 7.18 -19.48
N GLY A 212 -12.88 8.01 -20.52
CA GLY A 212 -13.85 9.04 -20.83
C GLY A 212 -13.71 10.29 -19.98
N THR A 213 -14.72 11.15 -20.11
CA THR A 213 -14.89 12.40 -19.35
C THR A 213 -15.65 12.20 -18.04
N SER A 214 -15.96 10.94 -17.69
CA SER A 214 -17.05 10.54 -16.78
C SER A 214 -17.16 11.46 -15.57
N PRO A 215 -18.37 11.93 -15.23
CA PRO A 215 -18.54 12.95 -14.22
C PRO A 215 -18.05 12.35 -12.90
N VAL A 216 -16.94 12.93 -12.40
CA VAL A 216 -16.48 12.77 -11.03
C VAL A 216 -17.73 12.81 -10.16
N GLN A 217 -18.16 11.66 -9.64
CA GLN A 217 -19.26 11.67 -8.68
C GLN A 217 -18.72 12.52 -7.54
N GLN A 218 -19.35 13.66 -7.27
CA GLN A 218 -18.76 14.69 -6.39
C GLN A 218 -18.41 14.17 -4.99
N ARG A 219 -19.02 13.04 -4.59
CA ARG A 219 -18.74 12.33 -3.34
C ARG A 219 -17.45 11.51 -3.31
N PHE A 220 -16.80 11.27 -4.44
CA PHE A 220 -15.62 10.43 -4.57
C PHE A 220 -14.42 11.27 -5.03
N SER A 221 -13.23 10.94 -4.54
CA SER A 221 -11.99 11.51 -5.09
C SER A 221 -11.82 11.17 -6.57
N LEU A 222 -10.93 11.90 -7.26
CA LEU A 222 -10.55 11.59 -8.63
C LEU A 222 -10.05 10.14 -8.75
N ARG A 223 -9.20 9.71 -7.81
CA ARG A 223 -8.68 8.34 -7.73
C ARG A 223 -9.80 7.31 -7.64
N GLU A 224 -10.71 7.46 -6.68
CA GLU A 224 -11.86 6.56 -6.52
C GLU A 224 -12.72 6.46 -7.79
N ASN A 225 -12.93 7.58 -8.49
CA ASN A 225 -13.77 7.61 -9.69
C ASN A 225 -13.17 6.82 -10.85
N TYR A 226 -11.83 6.76 -10.96
CA TYR A 226 -11.16 6.09 -12.08
C TYR A 226 -10.64 4.69 -11.73
N ASP A 227 -10.26 4.43 -10.48
CA ASP A 227 -9.80 3.10 -10.05
C ASP A 227 -10.92 2.05 -10.16
N ARG A 228 -12.17 2.42 -9.90
CA ARG A 228 -13.34 1.54 -10.12
C ARG A 228 -13.55 1.10 -11.58
N LEU A 229 -12.96 1.84 -12.53
CA LEU A 229 -13.00 1.52 -13.97
C LEU A 229 -11.80 0.66 -14.39
N THR A 230 -10.92 0.35 -13.44
CA THR A 230 -9.77 -0.53 -13.63
C THR A 230 -10.17 -1.96 -13.28
N PRO A 231 -9.94 -2.94 -14.17
CA PRO A 231 -10.14 -4.34 -13.86
C PRO A 231 -9.41 -4.74 -12.59
N ARG A 232 -10.02 -5.64 -11.83
CA ARG A 232 -9.48 -6.07 -10.54
C ARG A 232 -8.07 -6.63 -10.69
N THR A 233 -7.12 -5.99 -10.02
CA THR A 233 -5.70 -6.34 -10.11
C THR A 233 -5.41 -7.63 -9.33
N PRO A 234 -4.31 -8.35 -9.64
CA PRO A 234 -3.97 -9.59 -8.94
C PRO A 234 -3.86 -9.44 -7.42
N ILE A 235 -3.31 -8.33 -6.92
CA ILE A 235 -3.13 -8.11 -5.48
C ILE A 235 -4.47 -8.02 -4.73
N ALA A 236 -5.50 -7.49 -5.39
CA ALA A 236 -6.83 -7.39 -4.82
C ALA A 236 -7.54 -8.75 -4.68
N ARG A 237 -7.09 -9.81 -5.38
CA ARG A 237 -7.68 -11.16 -5.33
C ARG A 237 -7.01 -12.09 -4.31
N GLY A 238 -5.84 -11.70 -3.80
CA GLY A 238 -4.95 -12.64 -3.12
C GLY A 238 -4.03 -13.35 -4.10
N LEU A 239 -2.87 -13.78 -3.61
CA LEU A 239 -1.87 -14.45 -4.43
C LEU A 239 -2.15 -15.95 -4.51
N PRO A 240 -1.76 -16.62 -5.62
CA PRO A 240 -1.71 -18.07 -5.66
C PRO A 240 -0.84 -18.63 -4.50
N ASN A 241 -1.22 -19.76 -3.92
CA ASN A 241 -0.46 -20.36 -2.82
C ASN A 241 0.95 -20.82 -3.23
N ASP A 242 1.19 -20.99 -4.53
CA ASP A 242 2.48 -21.27 -5.16
C ASP A 242 3.25 -20.00 -5.59
N SER A 243 2.76 -18.80 -5.26
CA SER A 243 3.50 -17.55 -5.45
C SER A 243 4.83 -17.61 -4.71
N ARG A 244 5.92 -17.36 -5.44
CA ARG A 244 7.29 -17.39 -4.90
C ARG A 244 7.47 -16.40 -3.75
N GLN A 245 6.98 -15.17 -3.90
CA GLN A 245 7.10 -14.11 -2.90
C GLN A 245 6.33 -14.47 -1.63
N LEU A 246 5.13 -15.02 -1.78
CA LEU A 246 4.32 -15.46 -0.64
C LEU A 246 4.98 -16.62 0.10
N GLN A 247 5.52 -17.61 -0.63
CA GLN A 247 6.23 -18.74 -0.04
C GLN A 247 7.51 -18.30 0.68
N ALA A 248 8.32 -17.44 0.05
CA ALA A 248 9.54 -16.92 0.64
C ALA A 248 9.25 -16.11 1.92
N ALA A 249 8.21 -15.27 1.92
CA ALA A 249 7.78 -14.53 3.10
C ALA A 249 7.36 -15.47 4.25
N ARG A 250 6.57 -16.51 3.95
CA ARG A 250 6.13 -17.52 4.94
C ARG A 250 7.29 -18.32 5.51
N GLU A 251 8.21 -18.74 4.66
CA GLU A 251 9.41 -19.47 5.07
C GLU A 251 10.30 -18.62 5.98
N ALA A 252 10.55 -17.36 5.60
CA ALA A 252 11.29 -16.41 6.43
C ALA A 252 10.59 -16.19 7.79
N ALA A 253 9.27 -15.98 7.78
CA ALA A 253 8.48 -15.80 9.00
C ALA A 253 8.53 -17.02 9.93
N TRP A 254 8.55 -18.24 9.37
CA TRP A 254 8.71 -19.48 10.14
C TRP A 254 10.07 -19.50 10.87
N PHE A 255 11.17 -19.30 10.14
CA PHE A 255 12.52 -19.33 10.71
C PHE A 255 12.75 -18.21 11.73
N THR A 256 12.26 -17.00 11.45
CA THR A 256 12.31 -15.88 12.40
C THR A 256 11.48 -16.20 13.64
N GLY A 257 10.30 -16.82 13.48
CA GLY A 257 9.44 -17.27 14.57
C GLY A 257 10.14 -18.25 15.52
N GLU A 258 10.78 -19.29 14.99
CA GLU A 258 11.55 -20.26 15.79
C GLU A 258 12.68 -19.59 16.59
N LYS A 259 13.48 -18.73 15.94
CA LYS A 259 14.57 -18.01 16.60
C LYS A 259 14.06 -17.04 17.66
N THR A 260 12.98 -16.34 17.37
CA THR A 260 12.35 -15.38 18.30
C THR A 260 11.79 -16.11 19.52
N ALA A 261 11.15 -17.28 19.34
CA ALA A 261 10.65 -18.09 20.44
C ALA A 261 11.79 -18.57 21.37
N LEU A 262 12.91 -19.04 20.79
CA LEU A 262 14.09 -19.42 21.57
C LEU A 262 14.69 -18.24 22.35
N TYR A 263 14.75 -17.06 21.72
CA TYR A 263 15.22 -15.85 22.40
C TYR A 263 14.26 -15.42 23.52
N ALA A 264 12.95 -15.45 23.27
CA ALA A 264 11.93 -15.13 24.26
C ALA A 264 12.01 -16.07 25.48
N GLN A 265 12.19 -17.38 25.28
CA GLN A 265 12.37 -18.34 26.38
C GLN A 265 13.59 -17.98 27.25
N LYS A 266 14.72 -17.64 26.63
CA LYS A 266 15.92 -17.19 27.38
C LYS A 266 15.65 -15.92 28.16
N LEU A 267 14.95 -14.96 27.56
CA LEU A 267 14.61 -13.70 28.19
C LEU A 267 13.65 -13.91 29.37
N HIS A 268 12.62 -14.75 29.22
CA HIS A 268 11.71 -15.12 30.31
C HIS A 268 12.48 -15.73 31.48
N TYR A 269 13.37 -16.69 31.23
CA TYR A 269 14.21 -17.28 32.27
C TYR A 269 15.06 -16.22 33.01
N MET A 270 15.64 -15.27 32.28
CA MET A 270 16.41 -14.17 32.89
C MET A 270 15.52 -13.25 33.73
N ILE A 271 14.33 -12.92 33.25
CA ILE A 271 13.36 -12.09 33.98
C ILE A 271 12.94 -12.78 35.28
N ASP A 272 12.55 -14.06 35.21
CA ASP A 272 12.11 -14.83 36.37
C ASP A 272 13.19 -14.90 37.45
N ARG A 273 14.46 -15.06 37.05
CA ARG A 273 15.60 -15.01 37.96
C ARG A 273 15.74 -13.66 38.67
N VAL A 274 15.67 -12.57 37.91
CA VAL A 274 15.76 -11.20 38.48
C VAL A 274 14.63 -10.97 39.48
N VAL A 275 13.41 -11.41 39.15
CA VAL A 275 12.24 -11.29 40.02
C VAL A 275 12.41 -12.12 41.30
N GLN A 276 12.86 -13.36 41.20
CA GLN A 276 13.13 -14.22 42.37
C GLN A 276 14.22 -13.64 43.28
N GLU A 277 15.33 -13.16 42.71
CA GLU A 277 16.42 -12.54 43.46
C GLU A 277 15.97 -11.25 44.19
N ALA A 278 15.03 -10.50 43.61
CA ALA A 278 14.45 -9.32 44.25
C ALA A 278 13.57 -9.69 45.47
N TYR A 279 12.72 -10.72 45.35
CA TYR A 279 11.87 -11.16 46.45
C TYR A 279 12.65 -11.84 47.59
N ALA A 280 13.79 -12.48 47.31
CA ALA A 280 14.61 -13.11 48.34
C ALA A 280 15.37 -12.12 49.25
N ARG A 281 15.36 -10.82 48.92
CA ARG A 281 16.04 -9.75 49.67
C ARG A 281 15.10 -8.93 50.57
N VAL A 282 13.80 -9.27 50.58
CA VAL A 282 12.76 -8.69 51.43
C VAL A 282 12.44 -9.66 52.57
#